data_AF-U2C023-F1
#
_entry.id   AF-U2C023-F1
#
_cell.length_a   1.000
_cell.length_b   1.000
_cell.length_c   1.000
_cell.angle_alpha   90.00
_cell.angle_beta   90.00
_cell.angle_gamma   90.00
#
_symmetry.space_group_name_H-M   'P 1'
#
loop_
_entity.id
_entity.type
_entity.pdbx_description
1 polymer ?
#
loop_
_entity_poly.entity_id
_entity_poly.type
_entity_poly.pdbx_seq_one_letter_code
_entity_poly.pdbx_strand_id
1 'polypeptide(L)'
;MKYTDLTPEVGEVYRPTSALVFYEDSNRYNPQSYVEYLHLDSNGNPTSAQPLTLDQAQALAKTLTCQKEQAQAFLVPKGIISRRVLHLSHKGEGQAVWYSKAQKKQ
;
A
#
# COMPACT_ATOMS: atom_id res chain seq x y z
N MET A 1 -41.67 17.74 13.41
CA MET A 1 -40.84 16.60 12.97
C MET A 1 -39.44 16.82 13.50
N LYS A 2 -38.91 15.92 14.33
CA LYS A 2 -37.49 15.91 14.74
C LYS A 2 -36.73 15.12 13.69
N TYR A 3 -35.76 15.75 13.04
CA TYR A 3 -34.81 15.05 12.17
C TYR A 3 -33.75 14.40 13.08
N THR A 4 -33.64 13.08 13.01
CA THR A 4 -32.54 12.35 13.63
C THR A 4 -31.33 12.52 12.73
N ASP A 5 -30.28 13.14 13.27
CA ASP A 5 -29.01 13.29 12.57
C ASP A 5 -28.28 11.94 12.53
N LEU A 6 -28.30 11.28 11.37
CA LEU A 6 -27.67 9.97 11.13
C LEU A 6 -26.19 10.10 10.73
N THR A 7 -25.63 11.31 10.68
CA THR A 7 -24.23 11.56 10.30
C THR A 7 -23.20 10.75 11.13
N PRO A 8 -23.41 10.42 12.43
CA PRO A 8 -22.47 9.59 13.17
C PRO A 8 -22.45 8.11 12.74
N GLU A 9 -23.49 7.63 12.05
CA GLU A 9 -23.60 6.23 11.62
C GLU A 9 -22.94 5.96 10.25
N VAL A 10 -22.51 7.02 9.56
CA VAL A 10 -21.90 6.95 8.21
C VAL A 10 -20.37 6.85 8.31
N GLY A 11 -19.87 5.82 9.01
CA GLY A 11 -18.46 5.39 8.96
C GLY A 11 -17.41 6.39 9.48
N GLU A 12 -16.13 6.02 9.33
CA GLU A 12 -15.01 6.89 9.68
C GLU A 12 -14.90 8.05 8.68
N VAL A 13 -15.04 9.28 9.17
CA VAL A 13 -14.86 10.50 8.37
C VAL A 13 -13.38 10.70 8.10
N TYR A 14 -12.92 10.29 6.91
CA TYR A 14 -11.56 10.57 6.45
C TYR A 14 -11.35 12.06 6.28
N ARG A 15 -10.27 12.59 6.89
CA ARG A 15 -9.86 13.98 6.72
C ARG A 15 -8.58 14.05 5.91
N PRO A 16 -8.48 14.98 4.95
CA PRO A 16 -7.26 15.19 4.20
C PRO A 16 -6.15 15.69 5.14
N THR A 17 -4.93 15.21 4.92
CA THR A 17 -3.74 15.61 5.69
C THR A 17 -2.62 16.10 4.78
N SER A 18 -2.46 15.47 3.62
CA SER A 18 -1.42 15.83 2.65
C SER A 18 -1.74 15.36 1.24
N ALA A 19 -1.10 15.95 0.25
CA ALA A 19 -1.17 15.54 -1.15
C ALA A 19 0.21 15.59 -1.82
N LEU A 20 0.37 14.84 -2.91
CA LEU A 20 1.53 14.93 -3.81
C LEU A 20 1.08 15.57 -5.12
N VAL A 21 1.83 16.56 -5.60
CA VAL A 21 1.57 17.22 -6.88
C VAL A 21 2.75 16.97 -7.81
N PHE A 22 2.43 16.51 -9.03
CA PHE A 22 3.40 16.24 -10.08
C PHE A 22 3.33 17.36 -11.11
N TYR A 23 4.45 18.04 -11.29
CA TYR A 23 4.65 19.06 -12.31
C TYR A 23 5.42 18.43 -13.46
N GLU A 24 5.03 18.78 -14.68
CA GLU A 24 5.70 18.36 -15.90
C GLU A 24 5.97 19.59 -16.78
N ASP A 25 7.19 19.69 -17.31
CA ASP A 25 7.51 20.70 -18.30
C ASP A 25 6.84 20.36 -19.65
N SER A 26 6.32 21.39 -20.31
CA SER A 26 5.80 21.38 -21.68
C SER A 26 6.81 20.99 -22.78
N ASN A 27 8.08 20.75 -22.45
CA ASN A 27 9.10 20.35 -23.41
C ASN A 27 8.83 18.95 -23.99
N ARG A 28 8.61 18.88 -25.31
CA ARG A 28 8.28 17.63 -26.03
C ARG A 28 9.42 16.64 -26.16
N TYR A 29 10.68 17.08 -26.05
CA TYR A 29 11.83 16.22 -26.35
C TYR A 29 12.46 15.59 -25.11
N ASN A 30 12.36 16.24 -23.95
CA ASN A 30 12.83 15.72 -22.67
C ASN A 30 12.04 16.34 -21.51
N PRO A 31 10.77 15.94 -21.31
CA PRO A 31 9.96 16.50 -20.24
C PRO A 31 10.61 16.19 -18.89
N GLN A 32 10.91 17.24 -18.14
CA GLN A 32 11.36 17.11 -16.76
C GLN A 32 10.14 17.11 -15.85
N SER A 33 10.12 16.17 -14.90
CA SER A 33 9.07 16.09 -13.89
C SER A 33 9.63 16.47 -12.52
N TYR A 34 8.81 17.14 -11.74
CA TYR A 34 9.13 17.61 -10.41
C TYR A 34 7.94 17.36 -9.48
N VAL A 35 8.20 17.04 -8.21
CA VAL A 35 7.16 16.62 -7.27
C VAL A 35 7.22 17.47 -6.01
N GLU A 36 6.05 17.92 -5.57
CA GLU A 36 5.87 18.62 -4.30
C GLU A 36 4.98 17.86 -3.34
N TYR A 37 5.31 17.96 -2.06
CA TYR A 37 4.47 17.52 -0.96
C TYR A 37 3.70 18.72 -0.39
N LEU A 38 2.37 18.64 -0.45
CA LEU A 38 1.47 19.63 0.10
C LEU A 38 0.97 19.20 1.47
N HIS A 39 1.03 20.10 2.44
CA HIS A 39 0.30 19.94 3.71
C HIS A 39 -1.10 20.53 3.56
N LEU A 40 -2.12 19.76 3.94
CA LEU A 40 -3.52 20.17 3.83
C LEU A 40 -4.09 20.51 5.22
N ASP A 41 -4.96 21.50 5.28
CA ASP A 41 -5.79 21.73 6.47
C ASP A 41 -6.94 20.69 6.55
N SER A 42 -7.73 20.76 7.62
CA SER A 42 -8.88 19.88 7.83
C SER A 42 -9.98 19.99 6.77
N ASN A 43 -9.96 21.07 5.98
CA ASN A 43 -10.89 21.35 4.89
C ASN A 43 -10.31 20.94 3.52
N GLY A 44 -9.07 20.45 3.47
CA GLY A 44 -8.38 20.06 2.25
C GLY A 44 -7.70 21.21 1.51
N ASN A 45 -7.55 22.39 2.11
CA ASN A 45 -6.84 23.50 1.49
C ASN A 45 -5.32 23.35 1.68
N PRO A 46 -4.50 23.63 0.66
CA PRO A 46 -3.06 23.66 0.80
C PRO A 46 -2.62 24.77 1.76
N THR A 47 -1.91 24.39 2.82
CA THR A 47 -1.33 25.33 3.80
C THR A 47 0.14 25.59 3.53
N SER A 48 0.86 24.61 2.97
CA SER A 48 2.25 24.75 2.55
C SER A 48 2.60 23.74 1.46
N ALA A 49 3.63 24.09 0.68
CA ALA A 49 4.20 23.26 -0.37
C ALA A 49 5.72 23.18 -0.18
N GLN A 50 6.28 21.99 -0.34
CA GLN A 50 7.73 21.79 -0.31
C GLN A 50 8.16 20.77 -1.38
N PRO A 51 9.36 20.93 -1.97
CA PRO A 51 9.96 19.91 -2.81
C PRO A 51 10.01 18.55 -2.10
N LEU A 52 9.63 17.48 -2.79
CA LEU A 52 9.82 16.14 -2.26
C LEU A 52 11.31 15.80 -2.27
N THR A 53 11.92 15.68 -1.09
CA THR A 53 13.34 15.34 -0.97
C THR A 53 13.61 13.88 -1.35
N LEU A 54 14.86 13.58 -1.71
CA LEU A 54 15.26 12.22 -2.10
C LEU A 54 14.96 11.19 -0.99
N ASP A 55 15.25 11.55 0.26
CA ASP A 55 15.01 10.67 1.41
C ASP A 55 13.51 10.41 1.63
N GLN A 56 12.68 11.45 1.50
CA GLN A 56 11.23 11.31 1.59
C GLN A 56 10.66 10.47 0.44
N ALA A 57 11.15 10.68 -0.78
CA ALA A 57 10.76 9.89 -1.95
C ALA A 57 11.16 8.41 -1.76
N GLN A 58 12.35 8.14 -1.24
CA GLN A 58 12.80 6.77 -0.98
C GLN A 58 11.99 6.11 0.14
N ALA A 59 11.69 6.83 1.22
CA ALA A 59 10.84 6.34 2.30
C ALA A 59 9.42 6.04 1.81
N LEU A 60 8.86 6.91 0.97
CA LEU A 60 7.56 6.72 0.33
C LEU A 60 7.58 5.48 -0.58
N ALA A 61 8.57 5.37 -1.45
CA ALA A 61 8.72 4.23 -2.36
C ALA A 61 8.80 2.91 -1.58
N LYS A 62 9.61 2.85 -0.52
CA LYS A 62 9.69 1.68 0.37
C LYS A 62 8.35 1.33 0.99
N THR A 63 7.58 2.32 1.43
CA THR A 63 6.26 2.09 2.05
C THR A 63 5.26 1.52 1.05
N LEU A 64 5.21 2.09 -0.17
CA LEU A 64 4.35 1.62 -1.24
C LEU A 64 4.73 0.20 -1.73
N THR A 65 6.03 -0.07 -1.88
CA THR A 65 6.51 -1.41 -2.25
C THR A 65 6.27 -2.44 -1.15
N CYS A 66 6.50 -2.06 0.11
CA CYS A 66 6.28 -2.97 1.25
C CYS A 66 4.82 -3.41 1.35
N GLN A 67 3.84 -2.52 1.11
CA GLN A 67 2.43 -2.91 1.04
C GLN A 67 2.15 -3.94 -0.07
N LYS A 68 2.79 -3.79 -1.23
CA LYS A 68 2.67 -4.75 -2.33
C LYS A 68 3.30 -6.10 -1.97
N GLU A 69 4.47 -6.11 -1.33
CA GLU A 69 5.12 -7.34 -0.85
C GLU A 69 4.33 -7.98 0.30
N GLN A 70 3.71 -7.20 1.17
CA GLN A 70 2.83 -7.70 2.24
C GLN A 70 1.58 -8.35 1.68
N ALA A 71 0.99 -7.78 0.62
CA ALA A 71 -0.09 -8.41 -0.14
C ALA A 71 0.37 -9.71 -0.85
N GLN A 72 1.67 -9.83 -1.15
CA GLN A 72 2.29 -11.02 -1.73
C GLN A 72 2.95 -11.95 -0.69
N ALA A 73 2.84 -11.67 0.61
CA ALA A 73 3.49 -12.42 1.69
C ALA A 73 2.74 -13.71 2.07
N PHE A 74 1.88 -14.23 1.18
CA PHE A 74 1.25 -15.53 1.38
C PHE A 74 2.32 -16.63 1.32
N LEU A 75 2.13 -17.70 2.09
CA LEU A 75 3.10 -18.80 2.24
C LEU A 75 4.47 -18.38 2.86
N VAL A 76 4.56 -17.20 3.49
CA VAL A 76 5.67 -16.81 4.37
C VAL A 76 5.23 -16.97 5.83
N PRO A 77 5.65 -18.04 6.52
CA PRO A 77 5.23 -18.29 7.88
C PRO A 77 5.93 -17.33 8.84
N LYS A 78 5.17 -16.71 9.75
CA LYS A 78 5.70 -15.84 10.83
C LYS A 78 6.28 -16.63 12.02
N GLY A 79 6.29 -17.96 11.95
CA GLY A 79 6.64 -18.85 13.05
C GLY A 79 7.13 -20.23 12.56
N ILE A 80 7.08 -21.22 13.44
CA ILE A 80 7.63 -22.55 13.16
C ILE A 80 6.79 -23.27 12.09
N ILE A 81 7.46 -23.73 11.03
CA ILE A 81 6.87 -24.54 9.96
C ILE A 81 6.71 -25.99 10.42
N SER A 82 5.58 -26.61 10.07
CA SER A 82 5.38 -28.06 10.30
C SER A 82 6.41 -28.88 9.53
N ARG A 83 6.98 -29.90 10.19
CA ARG A 83 8.01 -30.80 9.62
C ARG A 83 7.57 -31.56 8.35
N ARG A 84 6.27 -31.56 8.04
CA ARG A 84 5.72 -32.18 6.82
C ARG A 84 5.73 -31.25 5.61
N VAL A 85 5.93 -29.95 5.80
CA VAL A 85 6.03 -29.01 4.68
C VAL A 85 7.43 -29.14 4.08
N LEU A 86 7.49 -29.48 2.81
CA LEU A 86 8.73 -29.72 2.07
C LEU A 86 9.19 -28.46 1.33
N HIS A 87 8.25 -27.64 0.86
CA HIS A 87 8.55 -26.44 0.10
C HIS A 87 7.42 -25.41 0.21
N LEU A 88 7.79 -24.14 0.36
CA LEU A 88 6.90 -22.98 0.27
C LEU A 88 7.54 -21.97 -0.68
N SER A 89 6.77 -21.47 -1.64
CA SER A 89 7.17 -20.37 -2.52
C SER A 89 6.04 -19.35 -2.56
N HIS A 90 6.40 -18.08 -2.39
CA HIS A 90 5.50 -16.92 -2.52
C HIS A 90 5.55 -16.29 -3.93
N LYS A 91 6.34 -16.84 -4.86
CA LYS A 91 6.46 -16.31 -6.23
C LYS A 91 5.29 -16.79 -7.08
N GLY A 92 4.75 -15.91 -7.94
CA GLY A 92 3.66 -16.24 -8.86
C GLY A 92 2.33 -16.47 -8.13
N GLU A 93 1.64 -17.57 -8.44
CA GLU A 93 0.41 -17.99 -7.73
C GLU A 93 0.69 -18.62 -6.34
N GLY A 94 1.98 -18.73 -5.98
CA GLY A 94 2.52 -19.43 -4.82
C GLY A 94 2.28 -20.93 -4.83
N GLN A 95 3.20 -21.64 -4.20
CA GLN A 95 3.22 -23.10 -4.20
C GLN A 95 3.57 -23.63 -2.83
N ALA A 96 2.81 -24.63 -2.38
CA ALA A 96 3.08 -25.37 -1.16
C ALA A 96 3.17 -26.86 -1.49
N VAL A 97 4.24 -27.50 -1.04
CA VAL A 97 4.44 -28.94 -1.15
C VAL A 97 4.55 -29.51 0.26
N TRP A 98 3.78 -30.54 0.57
CA TRP A 98 3.83 -31.22 1.85
C TRP A 98 3.75 -32.74 1.69
N TYR A 99 4.32 -33.43 2.67
CA TYR A 99 4.25 -34.87 2.79
C TYR A 99 2.87 -35.32 3.30
N SER A 100 2.24 -36.24 2.57
CA SER A 100 1.05 -36.98 3.01
C SER A 100 1.31 -38.49 2.92
N LYS A 101 0.55 -39.27 3.71
CA LYS A 101 0.54 -40.73 3.56
C LYS A 101 -0.28 -41.11 2.33
N ALA A 102 0.05 -42.24 1.70
CA ALA A 102 -0.69 -42.76 0.56
C ALA A 102 -2.19 -42.88 0.88
N GLN A 103 -3.04 -42.29 0.03
CA GLN A 103 -4.49 -42.39 0.12
C GLN A 103 -5.00 -43.35 -0.96
N LYS A 104 -5.99 -44.17 -0.60
CA LYS A 104 -6.76 -44.93 -1.60
C LYS A 104 -7.69 -43.96 -2.31
N LYS A 105 -7.73 -44.00 -3.64
CA LYS A 105 -8.81 -43.36 -4.41
C LYS A 105 -10.14 -43.99 -3.98
N GLN A 106 -11.11 -43.15 -3.63
CA GLN A 106 -12.52 -43.56 -3.57
C GLN A 106 -13.04 -43.79 -4.98
#